data_AF-A0A0G1WUU0-F1
#
_entry.id   AF-A0A0G1WUU0-F1
#
_cell.length_a   1.000
_cell.length_b   1.000
_cell.length_c   1.000
_cell.angle_alpha   90.00
_cell.angle_beta   90.00
_cell.angle_gamma   90.00
#
_symmetry.space_group_name_H-M   'P 1'
#
loop_
_entity.id
_entity.type
_entity.pdbx_description
1 polymer ?
#
loop_
_entity_poly.entity_id
_entity_poly.type
_entity_poly.pdbx_seq_one_letter_code
_entity_poly.pdbx_strand_id
1 'polypeptide(L)'
;MKNYKNFKARLLKDKVIKKAYDELGPEFALVEMIIQKRLKQGLTQKQLAKKAGTRQPVISRLERGTYNPTVKFLHRIADALGVELRVSFS
;
A
#
# COMPACT_ATOMS: atom_id res chain seq x y z
N MET A 1 1.49 -13.05 -13.25
CA MET A 1 2.40 -12.22 -12.41
C MET A 1 2.85 -13.01 -11.19
N LYS A 2 4.03 -13.66 -11.24
CA LYS A 2 4.58 -14.48 -10.12
C LYS A 2 6.05 -14.17 -9.79
N ASN A 3 6.60 -13.03 -10.23
CA ASN A 3 8.04 -12.75 -10.06
C ASN A 3 8.36 -11.96 -8.78
N TYR A 4 7.61 -10.88 -8.49
CA TYR A 4 7.90 -10.02 -7.33
C TYR A 4 7.75 -10.71 -5.96
N LYS A 5 6.69 -11.51 -5.76
CA LYS A 5 6.48 -12.25 -4.49
C LYS A 5 7.64 -13.20 -4.19
N ASN A 6 8.09 -13.95 -5.20
CA ASN A 6 9.18 -14.91 -5.06
C ASN A 6 10.52 -14.19 -4.86
N PHE A 7 10.74 -13.09 -5.57
CA PHE A 7 11.92 -12.25 -5.42
C PHE A 7 12.01 -11.63 -4.02
N LYS A 8 10.92 -11.03 -3.52
CA LYS A 8 10.82 -10.49 -2.16
C LYS A 8 11.06 -11.57 -1.10
N ALA A 9 10.43 -12.74 -1.25
CA ALA A 9 10.62 -13.85 -0.33
C ALA A 9 12.08 -14.35 -0.29
N ARG A 10 12.81 -14.25 -1.41
CA ARG A 10 14.25 -14.60 -1.44
C ARG A 10 15.11 -13.54 -0.75
N LEU A 11 14.82 -12.25 -0.96
CA LEU A 11 15.55 -11.14 -0.35
C LEU A 11 15.37 -11.07 1.16
N LEU A 12 14.17 -11.32 1.68
CA LEU A 12 13.87 -11.28 3.12
C LEU A 12 14.46 -12.46 3.91
N LYS A 13 15.13 -13.43 3.26
CA LYS A 13 15.91 -14.47 3.95
C LYS A 13 17.22 -13.94 4.51
N ASP A 14 17.76 -12.87 3.93
CA ASP A 14 18.95 -12.21 4.43
C ASP A 14 18.60 -11.39 5.69
N LYS A 15 19.32 -11.61 6.79
CA LYS A 15 19.03 -10.96 8.08
C LYS A 15 19.26 -9.44 8.05
N VAL A 16 20.22 -8.96 7.26
CA VAL A 16 20.50 -7.52 7.09
C VAL A 16 19.38 -6.86 6.30
N ILE A 17 18.98 -7.49 5.19
CA ILE A 17 17.87 -7.01 4.36
C ILE A 17 16.55 -7.05 5.14
N LYS A 18 16.30 -8.15 5.87
CA LYS A 18 15.11 -8.27 6.71
C LYS A 18 15.07 -7.21 7.79
N LYS A 19 16.18 -6.93 8.47
CA LYS A 19 16.25 -5.88 9.49
C LYS A 19 15.97 -4.51 8.90
N ALA A 20 16.62 -4.14 7.79
CA ALA A 20 16.37 -2.88 7.09
C ALA A 20 14.93 -2.79 6.56
N TYR A 21 14.34 -3.92 6.16
CA TYR A 21 12.95 -4.01 5.73
C TYR A 21 11.95 -3.85 6.88
N ASP A 22 12.22 -4.49 8.03
CA ASP A 22 11.42 -4.37 9.24
C ASP A 22 11.49 -2.92 9.79
N GLU A 23 12.64 -2.24 9.62
CA GLU A 23 12.84 -0.83 9.94
C GLU A 23 12.12 0.14 8.98
N LEU A 24 11.64 -0.31 7.80
CA LEU A 24 10.79 0.51 6.91
C LEU A 24 9.45 0.90 7.54
N GLY A 25 9.10 0.30 8.69
CA GLY A 25 8.09 0.83 9.58
C GLY A 25 6.63 0.63 9.15
N PRO A 26 5.68 1.24 9.90
CA PRO A 26 4.25 1.10 9.67
C PRO A 26 3.78 1.68 8.31
N GLU A 27 4.51 2.64 7.75
CA GLU A 27 4.19 3.27 6.47
C GLU A 27 4.27 2.26 5.32
N PHE A 28 5.30 1.42 5.30
CA PHE A 28 5.46 0.41 4.25
C PHE A 28 4.37 -0.66 4.35
N ALA A 29 4.05 -1.10 5.56
CA ALA A 29 2.97 -2.05 5.81
C ALA A 29 1.62 -1.50 5.31
N LEU A 30 1.30 -0.24 5.64
CA LEU A 30 0.10 0.44 5.16
C LEU A 30 0.02 0.47 3.63
N VAL A 31 1.10 0.86 2.97
CA VAL A 31 1.18 0.93 1.50
C VAL A 31 1.01 -0.44 0.86
N GLU A 32 1.66 -1.48 1.40
CA GLU A 32 1.52 -2.83 0.89
C GLU A 32 0.07 -3.33 1.00
N MET A 33 -0.61 -3.07 2.12
CA MET A 33 -2.02 -3.43 2.27
C MET A 33 -2.90 -2.77 1.20
N ILE A 34 -2.71 -1.48 0.94
CA ILE A 34 -3.46 -0.73 -0.08
C ILE A 34 -3.22 -1.33 -1.46
N ILE A 35 -1.96 -1.59 -1.83
CA ILE A 35 -1.59 -2.20 -3.13
C ILE A 35 -2.23 -3.58 -3.28
N GLN A 36 -2.15 -4.43 -2.26
CA GLN A 36 -2.72 -5.77 -2.30
C GLN A 36 -4.24 -5.74 -2.48
N LYS A 37 -4.95 -4.86 -1.76
CA LYS A 37 -6.41 -4.70 -1.90
C LYS A 37 -6.78 -4.20 -3.29
N ARG A 38 -6.06 -3.19 -3.81
CA ARG A 38 -6.26 -2.66 -5.17
C ARG A 38 -6.09 -3.75 -6.23
N LEU A 39 -5.01 -4.54 -6.14
CA LEU A 39 -4.73 -5.61 -7.08
C LEU A 39 -5.74 -6.76 -7.00
N LYS A 40 -6.21 -7.12 -5.79
CA LYS A 40 -7.27 -8.12 -5.61
C LYS A 40 -8.59 -7.73 -6.29
N GLN A 41 -8.85 -6.43 -6.41
CA GLN A 41 -10.02 -5.91 -7.14
C GLN A 41 -9.78 -5.66 -8.63
N GLY A 42 -8.59 -5.99 -9.15
CA GLY A 42 -8.24 -5.76 -10.55
C GLY A 42 -8.17 -4.27 -10.94
N LEU A 43 -8.02 -3.37 -9.98
CA LEU A 43 -8.01 -1.94 -10.23
C LEU A 43 -6.62 -1.44 -10.63
N THR A 44 -6.55 -0.62 -11.68
CA THR A 44 -5.38 0.22 -11.98
C THR A 44 -5.28 1.39 -10.98
N GLN A 45 -4.09 1.99 -10.87
CA GLN A 45 -3.93 3.22 -10.05
C GLN A 45 -4.86 4.35 -10.51
N LYS A 46 -5.10 4.47 -11.82
CA LYS A 46 -6.02 5.47 -12.39
C LYS A 46 -7.47 5.21 -11.98
N GLN A 47 -7.89 3.94 -11.98
CA GLN A 47 -9.24 3.57 -11.54
C GLN A 47 -9.44 3.78 -10.04
N LEU A 48 -8.45 3.42 -9.21
CA LEU A 48 -8.50 3.73 -7.77
C LEU A 48 -8.56 5.24 -7.54
N ALA A 49 -7.77 6.02 -8.27
CA ALA A 49 -7.79 7.48 -8.16
C ALA A 49 -9.17 8.06 -8.48
N LYS A 50 -9.81 7.57 -9.56
CA LYS A 50 -11.17 7.97 -9.95
C LYS A 50 -12.19 7.65 -8.84
N LYS A 51 -12.14 6.43 -8.28
CA LYS A 51 -13.02 6.00 -7.18
C LYS A 51 -12.81 6.81 -5.90
N ALA A 52 -11.56 7.15 -5.57
CA ALA A 52 -11.20 7.90 -4.37
C ALA A 52 -11.32 9.43 -4.52
N GLY A 53 -11.77 9.93 -5.69
CA GLY A 53 -11.90 11.35 -5.95
C GLY A 53 -10.55 12.09 -5.91
N THR A 54 -9.52 11.51 -6.52
CA THR A 54 -8.16 12.08 -6.58
C THR A 54 -7.50 11.85 -7.94
N ARG A 55 -6.26 12.32 -8.12
CA ARG A 55 -5.48 12.17 -9.35
C ARG A 55 -4.56 10.94 -9.27
N GLN A 56 -4.32 10.27 -10.40
CA GLN A 56 -3.44 9.10 -10.46
C GLN A 56 -2.03 9.34 -9.87
N PRO A 57 -1.39 10.52 -10.05
CA PRO A 57 -0.10 10.80 -9.42
C PRO A 57 -0.14 10.80 -7.89
N VAL A 58 -1.30 11.09 -7.26
CA VAL A 58 -1.47 11.02 -5.81
C VAL A 58 -1.45 9.55 -5.34
N ILE A 59 -2.19 8.68 -6.02
CA ILE A 59 -2.15 7.22 -5.76
C ILE A 59 -0.76 6.67 -6.02
N SER A 60 -0.09 7.13 -7.07
CA SER A 60 1.27 6.72 -7.40
C SER A 60 2.27 7.10 -6.30
N ARG A 61 2.18 8.33 -5.74
CA ARG A 61 3.01 8.75 -4.60
C ARG A 61 2.69 7.98 -3.32
N LEU A 62 1.40 7.74 -3.06
CA LEU A 62 0.96 6.89 -1.94
C LEU A 62 1.58 5.49 -2.05
N GLU A 63 1.48 4.85 -3.20
CA GLU A 63 1.98 3.47 -3.42
C GLU A 63 3.51 3.35 -3.43
N ARG A 64 4.23 4.47 -3.58
CA ARG A 64 5.70 4.50 -3.42
C ARG A 64 6.16 4.74 -1.98
N GLY A 65 5.24 5.03 -1.05
CA GLY A 65 5.60 5.42 0.31
C GLY A 65 6.27 6.79 0.43
N THR A 66 6.29 7.59 -0.66
CA THR A 66 6.89 8.95 -0.66
C THR A 66 5.88 10.02 -0.24
N TYR A 67 4.78 9.62 0.38
CA TYR A 67 3.68 10.51 0.73
C TYR A 67 3.17 10.11 2.12
N ASN A 68 3.01 11.10 2.99
CA ASN A 68 2.36 10.94 4.29
C ASN A 68 0.86 11.25 4.14
N PRO A 69 -0.02 10.24 3.98
CA PRO A 69 -1.43 10.48 3.79
C PRO A 69 -2.11 10.88 5.10
N THR A 70 -3.07 11.80 5.02
CA THR A 70 -3.94 12.08 6.17
C THR A 70 -4.88 10.90 6.42
N VAL A 71 -5.32 10.72 7.67
CA VAL A 71 -6.35 9.71 8.03
C VAL A 71 -7.62 9.88 7.18
N LYS A 72 -8.03 11.13 6.92
CA LYS A 72 -9.16 11.44 6.02
C LYS A 72 -8.95 10.91 4.61
N PHE A 73 -7.72 10.96 4.09
CA PHE A 73 -7.42 10.40 2.78
C PHE A 73 -7.42 8.87 2.81
N LEU A 74 -6.88 8.26 3.87
CA LEU A 74 -6.94 6.80 4.05
C LEU A 74 -8.37 6.29 4.12
N HIS A 75 -9.29 7.01 4.78
CA HIS A 75 -10.72 6.68 4.78
C HIS A 75 -11.29 6.66 3.37
N ARG A 76 -11.04 7.70 2.55
CA ARG A 76 -11.49 7.72 1.15
C ARG A 76 -10.93 6.58 0.31
N ILE A 77 -9.69 6.17 0.57
CA ILE A 77 -9.09 5.01 -0.10
C ILE A 77 -9.79 3.73 0.34
N ALA A 78 -10.09 3.58 1.64
CA ALA A 78 -10.84 2.45 2.16
C ALA A 78 -12.24 2.36 1.53
N ASP A 79 -12.98 3.48 1.45
CA ASP A 79 -14.28 3.57 0.78
C ASP A 79 -14.19 3.17 -0.70
N ALA A 80 -13.19 3.71 -1.41
CA ALA A 80 -12.96 3.40 -2.82
C ALA A 80 -12.62 1.91 -3.08
N LEU A 81 -12.04 1.26 -2.07
CA LEU A 81 -11.73 -0.17 -2.04
C LEU A 81 -12.85 -0.99 -1.37
N GLY A 82 -13.96 -0.40 -0.92
CA GLY A 82 -15.04 -1.13 -0.25
C GLY A 82 -14.58 -1.89 0.99
N VAL A 83 -13.63 -1.35 1.75
CA VAL A 83 -13.11 -1.92 3.00
C VAL A 83 -13.23 -0.92 4.14
N GLU A 84 -13.15 -1.39 5.38
CA GLU A 84 -13.16 -0.56 6.58
C GLU A 84 -11.72 -0.14 6.98
N LEU A 85 -11.53 1.12 7.34
CA LEU A 85 -10.29 1.60 7.97
C LEU A 85 -10.35 1.37 9.47
N ARG A 86 -9.47 0.51 10.01
CA ARG A 86 -9.30 0.33 11.47
C ARG A 86 -7.91 0.81 11.89
N VAL A 87 -7.88 1.55 13.00
CA VAL A 87 -6.64 2.01 13.64
C VAL A 87 -6.63 1.45 15.06
N SER A 88 -5.58 0.73 15.43
CA SER A 88 -5.40 0.17 16.76
C SER A 88 -3.96 0.36 17.22
N PHE A 89 -3.79 0.50 18.54
CA PHE A 89 -2.50 0.42 19.22
C PHE A 89 -2.49 -0.91 19.97
N SER A 90 -1.50 -1.74 19.72
CA SER A 90 -1.35 -3.08 20.31
C SER A 90 0.12 -3.38 20.51
#